data_AF-A0A3C0HMX4-F1
#
_entry.id   AF-A0A3C0HMX4-F1
#
_cell.length_a   1.000
_cell.length_b   1.000
_cell.length_c   1.000
_cell.angle_alpha   90.00
_cell.angle_beta   90.00
_cell.angle_gamma   90.00
#
_symmetry.space_group_name_H-M   'P 1'
#
loop_
_entity.id
_entity.type
_entity.pdbx_description
1 polymer ?
#
loop_
_entity_poly.entity_id
_entity_poly.type
_entity_poly.pdbx_seq_one_letter_code
_entity_poly.pdbx_strand_id
1 'polypeptide(L)'
;MTALLDAARDLFETLDAEAAIAEEAGTPMTDRAVALCRDAGLYGTMITRDAGGAELTIGESLDVFKELARADGSTGWVVMASSTAAAYFSAFCPDSFVQQAFGDGPSPLVAGQFAPNGVAVPDGDTYAITGSYNFGS
;
A
#
# COMPACT_ATOMS: atom_id res chain seq x y z
N MET A 1 17.38 9.47 -8.73
CA MET A 1 16.99 8.06 -8.49
C MET A 1 16.77 7.93 -7.00
N THR A 2 15.62 7.43 -6.58
CA THR A 2 15.27 7.30 -5.15
C THR A 2 15.72 5.93 -4.64
N ALA A 3 16.03 5.83 -3.34
CA ALA A 3 16.40 4.55 -2.72
C ALA A 3 15.31 3.47 -2.89
N LEU A 4 14.04 3.87 -2.91
CA LEU A 4 12.91 2.95 -3.14
C LEU A 4 12.84 2.44 -4.59
N LEU A 5 13.22 3.25 -5.57
CA LEU A 5 13.32 2.79 -6.96
C LEU A 5 14.45 1.77 -7.13
N ASP A 6 15.58 2.01 -6.46
CA ASP A 6 16.69 1.05 -6.49
C ASP A 6 16.30 -0.26 -5.78
N ALA A 7 15.61 -0.19 -4.63
CA ALA A 7 15.09 -1.37 -3.95
C ALA A 7 14.08 -2.17 -4.82
N ALA A 8 13.20 -1.49 -5.56
CA ALA A 8 12.28 -2.13 -6.49
C ALA A 8 13.02 -2.88 -7.61
N ARG A 9 14.11 -2.30 -8.13
CA ARG A 9 14.96 -2.93 -9.16
C ARG A 9 15.70 -4.15 -8.62
N ASP A 10 16.25 -4.04 -7.42
CA ASP A 10 17.00 -5.14 -6.78
C ASP A 10 16.09 -6.35 -6.50
N LEU A 11 14.80 -6.12 -6.28
CA LEU A 11 13.81 -7.16 -6.07
C LEU A 11 13.24 -7.79 -7.35
N PHE A 12 13.54 -7.24 -8.53
CA PHE A 12 12.90 -7.62 -9.80
C PHE A 12 12.88 -9.14 -10.04
N GLU A 13 14.05 -9.78 -10.06
CA GLU A 13 14.17 -11.23 -10.34
C GLU A 13 13.42 -12.09 -9.32
N THR A 14 13.35 -11.64 -8.06
CA THR A 14 12.64 -12.39 -7.01
C THR A 14 11.14 -12.22 -7.15
N LEU A 15 10.66 -10.99 -7.38
CA LEU A 15 9.23 -10.72 -7.55
C LEU A 15 8.67 -11.36 -8.81
N ASP A 16 9.44 -11.39 -9.91
CA ASP A 16 9.08 -12.10 -11.14
C ASP A 16 8.91 -13.61 -10.91
N ALA A 17 9.82 -14.22 -10.14
CA ALA A 17 9.70 -15.63 -9.76
C ALA A 17 8.51 -15.90 -8.82
N GLU A 18 8.24 -15.01 -7.85
CA GLU A 18 7.08 -15.11 -6.97
C GLU A 18 5.75 -14.93 -7.74
N ALA A 19 5.74 -14.16 -8.83
CA ALA A 19 4.56 -13.97 -9.67
C ALA A 19 4.07 -15.29 -10.27
N ALA A 20 4.99 -16.13 -10.75
CA ALA A 20 4.65 -17.46 -11.27
C ALA A 20 4.02 -18.35 -10.18
N ILE A 21 4.51 -18.26 -8.94
CA ILE A 21 3.98 -19.00 -7.79
C ILE A 21 2.59 -18.48 -7.43
N ALA A 22 2.40 -17.16 -7.43
CA ALA A 22 1.12 -16.53 -7.14
C ALA A 22 0.04 -16.95 -8.14
N GLU A 23 0.38 -16.97 -9.44
CA GLU A 23 -0.49 -17.41 -10.54
C GLU A 23 -0.90 -18.88 -10.37
N GLU A 24 0.05 -19.79 -10.11
CA GLU A 24 -0.25 -21.21 -9.87
C GLU A 24 -1.18 -21.40 -8.66
N ALA A 25 -1.00 -20.58 -7.61
CA ALA A 25 -1.83 -20.60 -6.42
C ALA A 25 -3.20 -19.91 -6.59
N GLY A 26 -3.43 -19.19 -7.69
CA GLY A 26 -4.64 -18.40 -7.90
C GLY A 26 -4.78 -17.21 -6.93
N THR A 27 -3.66 -16.62 -6.54
CA THR A 27 -3.58 -15.49 -5.60
C THR A 27 -2.93 -14.28 -6.27
N PRO A 28 -3.26 -13.03 -5.88
CA PRO A 28 -2.67 -11.85 -6.52
C PRO A 28 -1.19 -11.66 -6.16
N MET A 29 -0.76 -12.10 -4.98
CA MET A 29 0.62 -12.05 -4.51
C MET A 29 0.87 -13.19 -3.52
N THR A 30 2.09 -13.70 -3.46
CA THR A 30 2.51 -14.59 -2.37
C THR A 30 2.76 -13.78 -1.08
N ASP A 31 2.61 -14.43 0.08
CA ASP A 31 2.98 -13.81 1.37
C ASP A 31 4.45 -13.35 1.39
N ARG A 32 5.31 -14.07 0.67
CA ARG A 32 6.72 -13.76 0.52
C ARG A 32 6.94 -12.49 -0.30
N ALA A 33 6.22 -12.30 -1.41
CA ALA A 33 6.27 -11.06 -2.19
C ALA A 33 5.79 -9.86 -1.36
N VAL A 34 4.71 -10.03 -0.58
CA VAL A 34 4.21 -8.99 0.33
C VAL A 34 5.27 -8.63 1.38
N ALA A 35 5.91 -9.63 1.99
CA ALA A 35 6.96 -9.41 2.99
C ALA A 35 8.18 -8.70 2.39
N LEU A 36 8.66 -9.12 1.21
CA LEU A 36 9.77 -8.48 0.50
C LEU A 36 9.48 -7.00 0.21
N CYS A 37 8.27 -6.69 -0.27
CA CYS A 37 7.85 -5.31 -0.51
C CYS A 37 7.78 -4.48 0.78
N ARG A 38 7.33 -5.08 1.89
CA ARG A 38 7.29 -4.43 3.20
C ARG A 38 8.69 -4.16 3.75
N ASP A 39 9.57 -5.14 3.71
CA ASP A 39 10.93 -5.04 4.24
C ASP A 39 11.77 -4.03 3.44
N ALA A 40 11.52 -3.91 2.13
CA ALA A 40 12.11 -2.88 1.28
C ALA A 40 11.49 -1.47 1.45
N GLY A 41 10.44 -1.33 2.27
CA GLY A 41 9.76 -0.06 2.52
C GLY A 41 8.89 0.44 1.35
N LEU A 42 8.59 -0.40 0.37
CA LEU A 42 7.93 0.01 -0.88
C LEU A 42 6.49 0.52 -0.67
N TYR A 43 5.79 0.04 0.36
CA TYR A 43 4.47 0.56 0.72
C TYR A 43 4.51 2.00 1.28
N GLY A 44 5.68 2.44 1.78
CA GLY A 44 5.91 3.79 2.30
C GLY A 44 6.15 4.86 1.24
N THR A 45 6.03 4.52 -0.06
CA THR A 45 6.36 5.39 -1.20
C THR A 45 5.69 6.77 -1.13
N MET A 46 4.38 6.83 -0.89
CA MET A 46 3.60 8.08 -0.89
C MET A 46 3.24 8.60 0.51
N ILE A 47 3.51 7.83 1.57
CA ILE A 47 3.16 8.20 2.94
C ILE A 47 3.94 9.44 3.37
N THR A 48 3.33 10.34 4.13
CA THR A 48 3.95 11.58 4.62
C THR A 48 5.18 11.30 5.50
N ARG A 49 6.18 12.20 5.48
CA ARG A 49 7.44 12.02 6.23
C ARG A 49 7.24 11.95 7.74
N ASP A 50 6.31 12.73 8.26
CA ASP A 50 5.94 12.76 9.68
C ASP A 50 5.26 11.46 10.14
N ALA A 51 4.64 10.72 9.21
CA ALA A 51 4.10 9.37 9.42
C ALA A 51 5.10 8.25 9.06
N GLY A 52 6.39 8.58 8.88
CA GLY A 52 7.46 7.61 8.61
C GLY A 52 7.60 7.16 7.15
N GLY A 53 6.89 7.82 6.23
CA GLY A 53 6.96 7.54 4.80
C GLY A 53 8.06 8.29 4.05
N ALA A 54 8.18 8.01 2.75
CA ALA A 54 9.16 8.66 1.88
C ALA A 54 8.65 9.98 1.27
N GLU A 55 7.32 10.18 1.25
CA GLU A 55 6.63 11.34 0.68
C GLU A 55 7.22 11.74 -0.67
N LEU A 56 7.35 10.74 -1.56
CA LEU A 56 7.92 10.95 -2.88
C LEU A 56 6.99 11.79 -3.74
N THR A 57 7.56 12.49 -4.73
CA THR A 57 6.75 13.16 -5.75
C THR A 57 5.95 12.13 -6.55
N ILE A 58 4.89 12.57 -7.23
CA ILE A 58 4.09 11.69 -8.11
C ILE A 58 4.98 11.04 -9.19
N GLY A 59 5.92 11.80 -9.77
CA GLY A 59 6.84 11.27 -10.78
C GLY A 59 7.72 10.14 -10.25
N GLU A 60 8.34 10.36 -9.09
CA GLU A 60 9.18 9.34 -8.44
C GLU A 60 8.36 8.12 -7.99
N SER A 61 7.15 8.34 -7.48
CA SER A 61 6.23 7.25 -7.08
C SER A 61 5.84 6.39 -8.27
N LEU A 62 5.52 7.02 -9.41
CA LEU A 62 5.20 6.31 -10.65
C LEU A 62 6.39 5.48 -11.15
N ASP A 63 7.62 5.96 -11.00
CA ASP A 63 8.80 5.18 -11.40
C ASP A 63 8.96 3.92 -10.55
N VAL A 64 8.71 4.01 -9.24
CA VAL A 64 8.69 2.83 -8.33
C VAL A 64 7.60 1.85 -8.75
N PHE A 65 6.36 2.32 -8.93
CA PHE A 65 5.24 1.42 -9.26
C PHE A 65 5.38 0.78 -10.64
N LYS A 66 5.93 1.49 -11.63
CA LYS A 66 6.25 0.93 -12.95
C LYS A 66 7.30 -0.17 -12.86
N GLU A 67 8.31 0.01 -12.01
CA GLU A 67 9.35 -1.00 -11.82
C GLU A 67 8.78 -2.28 -11.18
N LEU A 68 7.92 -2.13 -10.17
CA LEU A 68 7.23 -3.29 -9.57
C LEU A 68 6.28 -3.96 -10.55
N ALA A 69 5.52 -3.18 -11.31
CA ALA A 69 4.62 -3.68 -12.35
C ALA A 69 5.36 -4.36 -13.52
N ARG A 70 6.66 -4.07 -13.71
CA ARG A 70 7.52 -4.74 -14.68
C ARG A 70 7.78 -6.19 -14.26
N ALA A 71 7.92 -6.45 -12.96
CA ALA A 71 8.07 -7.81 -12.42
C ALA A 71 6.72 -8.53 -12.39
N ASP A 72 5.69 -7.86 -11.87
CA ASP A 72 4.34 -8.41 -11.79
C ASP A 72 3.30 -7.29 -11.68
N GLY A 73 2.29 -7.35 -12.54
CA GLY A 73 1.22 -6.35 -12.58
C GLY A 73 0.43 -6.30 -11.28
N SER A 74 0.19 -7.45 -10.64
CA SER A 74 -0.56 -7.52 -9.38
C SER A 74 0.23 -6.89 -8.23
N THR A 75 1.53 -7.17 -8.14
CA THR A 75 2.45 -6.57 -7.17
C THR A 75 2.50 -5.05 -7.32
N GLY A 76 2.69 -4.56 -8.55
CA GLY A 76 2.66 -3.11 -8.83
C GLY A 76 1.34 -2.47 -8.40
N TRP A 77 0.21 -3.12 -8.69
CA TRP A 77 -1.12 -2.64 -8.32
C TRP A 77 -1.34 -2.61 -6.81
N VAL A 78 -1.03 -3.68 -6.10
CA VAL A 78 -1.22 -3.80 -4.64
C VAL A 78 -0.36 -2.78 -3.89
N VAL A 79 0.91 -2.62 -4.27
CA VAL A 79 1.80 -1.64 -3.64
C VAL A 79 1.32 -0.21 -3.89
N MET A 80 0.92 0.11 -5.14
CA MET A 80 0.35 1.42 -5.48
C MET A 80 -0.94 1.70 -4.69
N ALA A 81 -1.88 0.75 -4.65
CA ALA A 81 -3.17 0.91 -3.98
C ALA A 81 -2.99 1.11 -2.47
N SER A 82 -2.19 0.24 -1.82
CA SER A 82 -1.88 0.34 -0.40
C SER A 82 -1.16 1.64 -0.06
N SER A 83 -0.14 2.05 -0.85
CA SER A 83 0.63 3.26 -0.58
C SER A 83 -0.23 4.52 -0.74
N THR A 84 -1.08 4.57 -1.78
CA THR A 84 -1.99 5.69 -2.02
C THR A 84 -3.02 5.84 -0.90
N ALA A 85 -3.61 4.72 -0.47
CA ALA A 85 -4.60 4.73 0.61
C ALA A 85 -3.98 5.13 1.96
N ALA A 86 -2.80 4.58 2.28
CA ALA A 86 -2.08 4.96 3.50
C ALA A 86 -1.67 6.44 3.48
N ALA A 87 -1.22 6.97 2.34
CA ALA A 87 -0.88 8.39 2.19
C ALA A 87 -2.10 9.31 2.39
N TYR A 88 -3.29 8.92 1.91
CA TYR A 88 -4.52 9.67 2.17
C TYR A 88 -4.79 9.79 3.68
N PHE A 89 -4.70 8.67 4.40
CA PHE A 89 -4.93 8.67 5.85
C PHE A 89 -3.83 9.41 6.62
N SER A 90 -2.56 9.30 6.21
CA SER A 90 -1.47 10.01 6.88
C SER A 90 -1.54 11.53 6.68
N ALA A 91 -2.01 11.98 5.52
CA ALA A 91 -2.07 13.41 5.19
C ALA A 91 -3.32 14.14 5.72
N PHE A 92 -4.45 13.44 5.87
CA PHE A 92 -5.75 14.08 6.12
C PHE A 92 -6.42 13.70 7.44
N CYS A 93 -5.96 12.68 8.15
CA CYS A 93 -6.50 12.37 9.48
C CYS A 93 -5.85 13.21 10.59
N PRO A 94 -6.52 13.37 11.75
CA PRO A 94 -5.93 14.05 12.90
C PRO A 94 -4.66 13.37 13.40
N ASP A 95 -3.73 14.14 13.97
CA ASP A 95 -2.45 13.64 14.51
C ASP A 95 -2.62 12.43 15.44
N SER A 96 -3.68 12.41 16.26
CA SER A 96 -3.96 11.29 17.16
C SER A 96 -4.21 9.97 16.41
N PHE A 97 -4.89 10.02 15.26
CA PHE A 97 -5.08 8.87 14.40
C PHE A 97 -3.77 8.47 13.73
N VAL A 98 -3.02 9.44 13.21
CA VAL A 98 -1.73 9.17 12.55
C VAL A 98 -0.74 8.53 13.53
N GLN A 99 -0.63 9.05 14.76
CA GLN A 99 0.18 8.44 15.82
C GLN A 99 -0.28 7.02 16.15
N GLN A 100 -1.59 6.78 16.27
CA GLN A 100 -2.11 5.45 16.56
C GLN A 100 -1.87 4.44 15.43
N ALA A 101 -2.01 4.86 14.17
CA ALA A 101 -1.98 3.97 13.02
C ALA A 101 -0.58 3.80 12.40
N PHE A 102 0.30 4.80 12.56
CA PHE A 102 1.63 4.86 11.94
C PHE A 102 2.79 4.98 12.95
N GLY A 103 2.50 5.29 14.23
CA GLY A 103 3.54 5.60 15.21
C GLY A 103 4.36 4.39 15.69
N ASP A 104 3.82 3.17 15.57
CA ASP A 104 4.48 1.94 16.02
C ASP A 104 4.75 0.98 14.85
N GLY A 105 6.03 0.67 14.61
CA GLY A 105 6.44 -0.36 13.65
C GLY A 105 6.41 0.07 12.17
N PRO A 106 6.41 -0.88 11.22
CA PRO A 106 6.33 -0.58 9.79
C PRO A 106 4.97 0.02 9.44
N SER A 107 4.94 0.90 8.42
CA SER A 107 3.71 1.54 7.96
C SER A 107 2.57 0.55 7.74
N PRO A 108 1.31 0.96 8.03
CA PRO A 108 0.15 0.09 7.85
C PRO A 108 -0.05 -0.24 6.37
N LEU A 109 -0.53 -1.46 6.11
CA LEU A 109 -1.08 -1.82 4.80
C LEU A 109 -2.58 -1.54 4.83
N VAL A 110 -3.04 -0.81 3.83
CA VAL A 110 -4.42 -0.35 3.76
C VAL A 110 -5.06 -0.95 2.51
N ALA A 111 -6.01 -1.85 2.70
CA ALA A 111 -6.80 -2.44 1.63
C ALA A 111 -8.14 -1.72 1.50
N GLY A 112 -8.66 -1.61 0.27
CA GLY A 112 -10.01 -1.11 0.04
C GLY A 112 -10.17 -0.25 -1.21
N GLN A 113 -11.28 0.46 -1.25
CA GLN A 113 -11.62 1.42 -2.30
C GLN A 113 -12.29 2.64 -1.69
N PHE A 114 -12.19 3.78 -2.37
CA PHE A 114 -12.82 5.03 -1.92
C PHE A 114 -14.30 5.18 -2.34
N ALA A 115 -14.86 4.20 -3.05
CA ALA A 115 -16.27 4.23 -3.43
C ALA A 115 -17.18 4.15 -2.18
N PRO A 116 -18.15 5.06 -2.00
CA PRO A 116 -19.00 5.14 -0.82
C PRO A 116 -20.12 4.09 -0.85
N ASN A 117 -19.76 2.81 -0.84
CA ASN A 117 -20.71 1.69 -1.00
C ASN A 117 -21.40 1.26 0.30
N GLY A 118 -20.98 1.80 1.44
CA GLY A 118 -21.57 1.53 2.75
C GLY A 118 -22.42 2.69 3.26
N VAL A 119 -23.18 2.41 4.32
CA VAL A 119 -23.96 3.39 5.06
C VAL A 119 -23.35 3.54 6.45
N ALA A 120 -23.08 4.78 6.85
CA ALA A 120 -22.69 5.13 8.21
C ALA A 120 -23.87 5.80 8.91
N VAL A 121 -24.34 5.21 10.02
CA VAL A 121 -25.41 5.76 10.86
C VAL A 121 -24.78 6.28 12.16
N PRO A 122 -25.07 7.52 12.58
CA PRO A 122 -24.59 8.03 13.87
C PRO A 122 -25.01 7.13 15.02
N ASP A 123 -24.07 6.83 15.91
CA ASP A 123 -24.27 6.07 17.14
C ASP A 123 -23.49 6.75 18.29
N GLY A 124 -24.12 7.75 18.90
CA GLY A 124 -23.49 8.64 19.87
C GLY A 124 -22.34 9.45 19.26
N ASP A 125 -21.15 9.32 19.85
CA ASP A 125 -19.90 9.94 19.36
C ASP A 125 -19.20 9.10 18.27
N THR A 126 -19.84 8.01 17.82
CA THR A 126 -19.30 7.07 16.83
C THR A 126 -20.25 6.86 15.65
N TYR A 127 -19.88 5.98 14.71
CA TYR A 127 -20.71 5.58 13.59
C TYR A 127 -20.80 4.06 13.50
N ALA A 128 -22.02 3.53 13.35
CA ALA A 128 -22.24 2.16 12.93
C ALA A 128 -22.18 2.09 11.40
N ILE A 129 -21.21 1.35 10.86
CA ILE A 129 -21.00 1.21 9.41
C ILE A 129 -21.45 -0.17 8.96
N THR A 130 -22.24 -0.24 7.89
CA THR A 130 -22.59 -1.49 7.21
C THR A 130 -22.49 -1.31 5.71
N GLY A 131 -21.85 -2.25 5.02
CA GLY A 131 -21.66 -2.17 3.58
C GLY A 131 -20.99 -3.40 3.02
N SER A 132 -21.07 -3.54 1.70
CA SER A 132 -20.30 -4.53 0.93
C SER A 132 -19.31 -3.81 0.05
N TYR A 133 -18.02 -4.04 0.30
CA TYR A 133 -16.93 -3.39 -0.43
C TYR A 133 -16.24 -4.42 -1.31
N ASN A 134 -16.16 -4.12 -2.60
CA ASN A 134 -15.41 -4.91 -3.59
C ASN A 134 -14.04 -4.28 -3.86
N PHE A 135 -13.19 -4.94 -4.64
CA PHE A 135 -11.88 -4.40 -5.07
C PHE A 135 -10.98 -3.91 -3.92
N GLY A 136 -10.99 -4.62 -2.80
CA GLY A 136 -10.05 -4.39 -1.70
C GLY A 136 -8.71 -5.07 -1.96
N SER A 137 -7.98 -4.56 -2.95
CA SER A 137 -6.60 -4.96 -3.23
C SER A 137 -5.68 -4.68 -2.06
#